data_AF-A0AAU7DF70-F1
#
_entry.id   AF-A0AAU7DF70-F1
#
_cell.length_a   1.000
_cell.length_b   1.000
_cell.length_c   1.000
_cell.angle_alpha   90.00
_cell.angle_beta   90.00
_cell.angle_gamma   90.00
#
_symmetry.space_group_name_H-M   'P 1'
#
loop_
_entity.id
_entity.type
_entity.pdbx_description
1 polymer ?
#
loop_
_entity_poly.entity_id
_entity_poly.type
_entity_poly.pdbx_seq_one_letter_code
_entity_poly.pdbx_strand_id
1 'polypeptide(L)'
;MLSLLSRFDYLPRVLFRDPERGVASQSWLEGKPVSRGFLPAHLDLLKSLAIVGSTTRVSDYREDLVRGLQASDFPFDRSVIARGTDMLDCDLPVQSFVEHRDFAPWNLKWLRKDILGLLDWEWGEPSGLPWQDACRHFYVDDVHFGGSGQVWQILQTNEILLRYRREFDIPPAALPALTMRYLLRELLMEWDGANERLARYAFNQIQALIADTARVRG
;
A
#
# COMPACT_ATOMS: atom_id res chain seq x y z
N MET A 1 12.13 12.24 -1.57
CA MET A 1 12.10 10.87 -1.04
C MET A 1 13.43 10.45 -0.42
N LEU A 2 14.51 10.24 -1.19
CA LEU A 2 15.79 9.74 -0.67
C LEU A 2 16.41 10.54 0.52
N SER A 3 16.17 11.86 0.60
CA SER A 3 16.61 12.71 1.72
C SER A 3 15.75 12.56 3.00
N LEU A 4 14.52 12.05 2.91
CA LEU A 4 13.72 11.62 4.07
C LEU A 4 14.25 10.29 4.61
N LEU A 5 14.77 9.43 3.74
CA LEU A 5 15.28 8.10 4.09
C LEU A 5 16.58 8.16 4.92
N SER A 6 17.36 9.23 4.81
CA SER A 6 18.61 9.39 5.57
C SER A 6 18.43 9.54 7.08
N ARG A 7 17.17 9.64 7.56
CA ARG A 7 16.82 9.73 9.00
C ARG A 7 16.62 8.37 9.66
N PHE A 8 16.68 7.27 8.90
CA PHE A 8 16.30 5.95 9.38
C PHE A 8 17.48 4.98 9.28
N ASP A 9 17.99 4.51 10.43
CA ASP A 9 19.14 3.60 10.51
C ASP A 9 18.91 2.19 9.91
N TYR A 10 17.66 1.89 9.56
CA TYR A 10 17.21 0.61 8.99
C TYR A 10 16.93 0.68 7.48
N LEU A 11 17.30 1.80 6.84
CA LEU A 11 17.22 1.97 5.39
C LEU A 11 18.63 2.03 4.77
N PRO A 12 18.80 1.60 3.51
CA PRO A 12 20.05 1.80 2.78
C PRO A 12 20.40 3.29 2.70
N ARG A 13 21.64 3.64 3.07
CA ARG A 13 22.16 4.99 2.87
C ARG A 13 22.43 5.21 1.39
N VAL A 14 21.94 6.30 0.82
CA VAL A 14 22.31 6.68 -0.55
C VAL A 14 23.77 7.11 -0.56
N LEU A 15 24.60 6.38 -1.30
CA LEU A 15 26.03 6.63 -1.45
C LEU A 15 26.33 7.51 -2.65
N PHE A 16 25.53 7.38 -3.71
CA PHE A 16 25.70 8.11 -4.96
C PHE A 16 24.36 8.32 -5.66
N ARG A 17 24.22 9.43 -6.39
CA ARG A 17 23.09 9.72 -7.27
C ARG A 17 23.57 10.45 -8.53
N ASP A 18 23.08 9.98 -9.68
CA ASP A 18 23.16 10.64 -10.98
C ASP A 18 21.72 10.86 -11.48
N PRO A 19 21.16 12.06 -11.29
CA PRO A 19 19.79 12.37 -11.71
C PRO A 19 19.62 12.38 -13.23
N GLU A 20 20.66 12.71 -14.00
CA GLU A 20 20.59 12.79 -15.46
C GLU A 20 20.45 11.40 -16.08
N ARG A 21 21.11 10.40 -15.47
CA ARG A 21 21.07 9.00 -15.92
C ARG A 21 20.07 8.14 -15.17
N GLY A 22 19.40 8.68 -14.15
CA GLY A 22 18.50 7.92 -13.28
C GLY A 22 19.21 6.83 -12.46
N VAL A 23 20.51 6.99 -12.16
CA VAL A 23 21.31 6.00 -11.43
C VAL A 23 21.44 6.41 -9.96
N ALA A 24 21.30 5.45 -9.06
CA ALA A 24 21.65 5.63 -7.65
C ALA A 24 22.40 4.40 -7.13
N SER A 25 23.32 4.61 -6.19
CA SER A 25 23.94 3.52 -5.43
C SER A 25 23.62 3.70 -3.96
N GLN A 26 23.29 2.59 -3.30
CA GLN A 26 22.92 2.57 -1.89
C GLN A 26 23.82 1.60 -1.12
N SER A 27 23.98 1.84 0.18
CA SER A 27 24.72 0.93 1.05
C SER A 27 24.04 -0.43 1.09
N TRP A 28 24.83 -1.50 1.10
CA TRP A 28 24.29 -2.82 1.36
C TRP A 28 23.68 -2.90 2.75
N LEU A 29 22.45 -3.38 2.84
CA LEU A 29 21.80 -3.67 4.11
C LEU A 29 22.06 -5.13 4.46
N GLU A 30 22.97 -5.37 5.42
CA GLU A 30 23.20 -6.71 5.96
C GLU A 30 21.99 -7.19 6.75
N GLY A 31 21.54 -8.40 6.47
CA GLY A 31 20.38 -8.99 7.11
C GLY A 31 19.91 -10.26 6.43
N LYS A 32 18.99 -10.97 7.08
CA LYS A 32 18.38 -12.20 6.54
C LYS A 32 17.09 -11.87 5.79
N PRO A 33 16.75 -12.59 4.71
CA PRO A 33 15.45 -12.45 4.07
C PRO A 33 14.30 -12.68 5.06
N VAL A 34 13.19 -11.97 4.85
CA VAL A 34 11.98 -12.11 5.65
C VAL A 34 11.10 -13.19 5.03
N SER A 35 10.58 -14.08 5.86
CA SER A 35 9.61 -15.09 5.44
C SER A 35 8.22 -14.48 5.26
N ARG A 36 7.29 -15.26 4.72
CA ARG A 36 5.87 -14.89 4.70
C ARG A 36 5.32 -14.62 6.11
N GLY A 37 4.24 -13.84 6.15
CA GLY A 37 3.48 -13.55 7.36
C GLY A 37 3.70 -12.13 7.88
N PHE A 38 2.63 -11.57 8.44
CA PHE A 38 2.65 -10.23 9.01
C PHE A 38 2.85 -10.32 10.53
N LEU A 39 4.01 -9.85 11.00
CA LEU A 39 4.45 -9.93 12.40
C LEU A 39 4.50 -8.54 13.06
N PRO A 40 4.57 -8.45 14.40
CA PRO A 40 4.68 -7.16 15.09
C PRO A 40 5.81 -6.26 14.56
N ALA A 41 6.95 -6.82 14.18
CA ALA A 41 8.05 -6.06 13.58
C ALA A 41 7.69 -5.37 12.24
N HIS A 42 6.74 -5.92 11.47
CA HIS A 42 6.24 -5.27 10.26
C HIS A 42 5.42 -4.05 10.61
N LEU A 43 4.60 -4.15 11.65
CA LEU A 43 3.85 -3.01 12.17
C LEU A 43 4.78 -1.93 12.73
N ASP A 44 5.81 -2.31 13.50
CA ASP A 44 6.78 -1.35 14.03
C ASP A 44 7.52 -0.60 12.91
N LEU A 45 7.83 -1.29 11.81
CA LEU A 45 8.39 -0.66 10.62
C LEU A 45 7.37 0.25 9.90
N LEU A 46 6.10 -0.15 9.74
CA LEU A 46 5.08 0.73 9.15
C LEU A 46 4.85 1.98 10.00
N LYS A 47 4.84 1.83 11.33
CA LYS A 47 4.68 2.93 12.28
C LYS A 47 5.74 4.01 12.11
N SER A 48 6.97 3.60 11.81
CA SER A 48 8.08 4.52 11.67
C SER A 48 8.00 5.38 10.41
N LEU A 49 7.10 5.05 9.47
CA LEU A 49 6.82 5.81 8.26
C LEU A 49 5.78 6.92 8.45
N ALA A 50 5.20 7.06 9.64
CA ALA A 50 4.25 8.13 9.95
C ALA A 50 4.91 9.52 9.90
N ILE A 51 4.24 10.49 9.27
CA ILE A 51 4.73 11.87 9.14
C ILE A 51 4.11 12.74 10.24
N VAL A 52 4.79 12.83 11.38
CA VAL A 52 4.29 13.54 12.58
C VAL A 52 3.78 14.95 12.23
N GLY A 53 2.54 15.24 12.63
CA GLY A 53 1.90 16.55 12.44
C GLY A 53 1.31 16.77 11.04
N SER A 54 1.36 15.78 10.15
CA SER A 54 0.77 15.84 8.81
C SER A 54 -0.50 15.00 8.70
N THR A 55 -1.50 15.53 8.03
CA THR A 55 -2.75 14.82 7.69
C THR A 55 -3.03 14.89 6.20
N THR A 56 -3.81 13.92 5.72
CA THR A 56 -4.27 13.82 4.33
C THR A 56 -5.65 13.17 4.30
N ARG A 57 -6.27 13.08 3.13
CA ARG A 57 -7.58 12.45 2.91
C ARG A 57 -7.53 11.56 1.70
N VAL A 58 -8.42 10.57 1.63
CA VAL A 58 -8.52 9.71 0.43
C VAL A 58 -8.98 10.54 -0.78
N SER A 59 -9.89 11.49 -0.55
CA SER A 59 -10.40 12.43 -1.55
C SER A 59 -9.29 13.20 -2.28
N ASP A 60 -8.18 13.53 -1.59
CA ASP A 60 -7.04 14.26 -2.17
C ASP A 60 -6.41 13.51 -3.36
N TYR A 61 -6.53 12.17 -3.43
CA TYR A 61 -5.92 11.33 -4.48
C TYR A 61 -6.90 10.90 -5.57
N ARG A 62 -8.17 11.32 -5.47
CA ARG A 62 -9.23 10.84 -6.35
C ARG A 62 -9.02 11.30 -7.79
N GLU A 63 -8.72 12.58 -7.98
CA GLU A 63 -8.69 13.18 -9.33
C GLU A 63 -7.67 12.51 -10.24
N ASP A 64 -6.42 12.38 -9.78
CA ASP A 64 -5.33 11.78 -10.56
C ASP A 64 -5.60 10.30 -10.87
N LEU A 65 -6.10 9.56 -9.90
CA LEU A 65 -6.44 8.14 -10.09
C LEU A 65 -7.61 7.96 -11.06
N VAL A 66 -8.66 8.75 -10.93
CA VAL A 66 -9.82 8.73 -11.87
C VAL A 66 -9.35 9.08 -13.28
N ARG A 67 -8.51 10.09 -13.43
CA ARG A 67 -7.95 10.48 -14.73
C ARG A 67 -7.17 9.35 -15.38
N GLY A 68 -6.31 8.67 -14.63
CA GLY A 68 -5.59 7.49 -15.11
C GLY A 68 -6.54 6.37 -15.52
N LEU A 69 -7.49 6.03 -14.67
CA LEU A 69 -8.47 4.97 -14.93
C LEU A 69 -9.34 5.24 -16.18
N GLN A 70 -9.67 6.51 -16.44
CA GLN A 70 -10.44 6.93 -17.62
C GLN A 70 -9.60 6.90 -18.90
N ALA A 71 -8.31 7.19 -18.80
CA ALA A 71 -7.40 7.17 -19.94
C ALA A 71 -7.02 5.74 -20.38
N SER A 72 -6.99 4.79 -19.45
CA SER A 72 -6.62 3.40 -19.74
C SER A 72 -7.74 2.62 -20.42
N ASP A 73 -7.35 1.68 -21.28
CA ASP A 73 -8.19 0.88 -22.15
C ASP A 73 -8.57 -0.49 -21.55
N PHE A 74 -8.69 -0.59 -20.23
CA PHE A 74 -8.93 -1.88 -19.57
C PHE A 74 -10.18 -2.61 -20.09
N PRO A 75 -10.16 -3.95 -20.15
CA PRO A 75 -11.28 -4.80 -20.55
C PRO A 75 -12.27 -5.08 -19.42
N PHE A 76 -12.19 -4.35 -18.30
CA PHE A 76 -13.00 -4.59 -17.11
C PHE A 76 -14.29 -3.75 -17.10
N ASP A 77 -15.28 -4.20 -16.33
CA ASP A 77 -16.58 -3.53 -16.23
C ASP A 77 -16.43 -2.12 -15.63
N ARG A 78 -16.71 -1.10 -16.46
CA ARG A 78 -16.59 0.31 -16.11
C ARG A 78 -17.55 0.73 -14.98
N SER A 79 -18.68 0.05 -14.81
CA SER A 79 -19.62 0.33 -13.72
C SER A 79 -19.05 -0.08 -12.36
N VAL A 80 -18.27 -1.16 -12.31
CA VAL A 80 -17.56 -1.59 -11.10
C VAL A 80 -16.46 -0.59 -10.74
N ILE A 81 -15.68 -0.16 -11.74
CA ILE A 81 -14.64 0.86 -11.54
C ILE A 81 -15.26 2.16 -11.04
N ALA A 82 -16.35 2.62 -11.66
CA ALA A 82 -17.06 3.84 -11.25
C ALA A 82 -17.52 3.77 -9.78
N ARG A 83 -18.16 2.67 -9.38
CA ARG A 83 -18.55 2.45 -7.97
C ARG A 83 -17.35 2.44 -7.02
N GLY A 84 -16.22 1.88 -7.47
CA GLY A 84 -14.96 1.96 -6.72
C GLY A 84 -14.47 3.39 -6.57
N THR A 85 -14.52 4.20 -7.63
CA THR A 85 -14.09 5.61 -7.58
C THR A 85 -15.02 6.47 -6.72
N ASP A 86 -16.30 6.15 -6.63
CA ASP A 86 -17.25 6.84 -5.72
C ASP A 86 -16.90 6.62 -4.24
N MET A 87 -16.27 5.48 -3.91
CA MET A 87 -15.81 5.24 -2.53
C MET A 87 -14.63 6.14 -2.14
N LEU A 88 -13.98 6.81 -3.10
CA LEU A 88 -12.84 7.69 -2.84
C LEU A 88 -13.25 9.08 -2.35
N ASP A 89 -14.55 9.42 -2.34
CA ASP A 89 -15.08 10.69 -1.81
C ASP A 89 -15.02 10.78 -0.26
N CYS A 90 -14.20 9.95 0.38
CA CYS A 90 -14.01 9.94 1.82
C CYS A 90 -13.08 11.10 2.25
N ASP A 91 -13.70 12.14 2.83
CA ASP A 91 -13.02 13.36 3.27
C ASP A 91 -12.57 13.34 4.76
N LEU A 92 -12.55 12.15 5.37
CA LEU A 92 -12.11 12.01 6.76
C LEU A 92 -10.59 12.22 6.83
N PRO A 93 -10.10 13.13 7.69
CA PRO A 93 -8.67 13.35 7.85
C PRO A 93 -8.03 12.12 8.48
N VAL A 94 -6.90 11.70 7.93
CA VAL A 94 -6.06 10.62 8.46
C VAL A 94 -4.60 11.07 8.52
N GLN A 95 -3.83 10.46 9.41
CA GLN A 95 -2.39 10.67 9.52
C GLN A 95 -1.69 10.34 8.19
N SER A 96 -0.85 11.23 7.67
CA SER A 96 -0.03 10.97 6.46
C SER A 96 1.13 10.03 6.76
N PHE A 97 1.53 9.24 5.78
CA PHE A 97 2.67 8.31 5.84
C PHE A 97 3.57 8.50 4.63
N VAL A 98 4.86 8.18 4.79
CA VAL A 98 5.68 7.85 3.63
C VAL A 98 5.25 6.45 3.17
N GLU A 99 4.69 6.31 1.96
CA GLU A 99 4.38 4.97 1.43
C GLU A 99 5.61 4.40 0.74
N HIS A 100 5.91 3.12 0.97
CA HIS A 100 6.90 2.38 0.21
C HIS A 100 6.39 1.98 -1.18
N ARG A 101 5.09 1.67 -1.27
CA ARG A 101 4.38 1.13 -2.43
C ARG A 101 4.73 -0.30 -2.83
N ASP A 102 5.94 -0.79 -2.55
CA ASP A 102 6.28 -2.21 -2.70
C ASP A 102 6.67 -2.89 -1.38
N PHE A 103 5.84 -2.74 -0.35
CA PHE A 103 6.04 -3.37 0.97
C PHE A 103 5.78 -4.89 0.91
N ALA A 104 6.70 -5.61 0.27
CA ALA A 104 6.61 -7.04 0.01
C ALA A 104 7.76 -7.81 0.71
N PRO A 105 7.61 -9.14 0.96
CA PRO A 105 8.61 -9.92 1.68
C PRO A 105 10.03 -9.86 1.09
N TRP A 106 10.15 -9.74 -0.23
CA TRP A 106 11.46 -9.64 -0.92
C TRP A 106 12.17 -8.30 -0.70
N ASN A 107 11.44 -7.24 -0.34
CA ASN A 107 11.98 -5.92 -0.01
C ASN A 107 12.27 -5.73 1.47
N LEU A 108 11.99 -6.75 2.29
CA LEU A 108 12.18 -6.72 3.73
C LEU A 108 13.39 -7.56 4.15
N LYS A 109 14.16 -7.07 5.13
CA LYS A 109 15.27 -7.81 5.75
C LYS A 109 15.21 -7.77 7.27
N TRP A 110 15.47 -8.90 7.91
CA TRP A 110 15.80 -8.96 9.33
C TRP A 110 17.21 -8.43 9.56
N LEU A 111 17.32 -7.24 10.16
CA LEU A 111 18.61 -6.65 10.53
C LEU A 111 19.15 -7.25 11.82
N ARG A 112 18.23 -7.50 12.76
CA ARG A 112 18.45 -8.22 14.01
C ARG A 112 17.10 -8.78 14.48
N LYS A 113 17.11 -9.51 15.60
CA LYS A 113 15.88 -10.05 16.19
C LYS A 113 14.86 -8.92 16.36
N ASP A 114 13.67 -9.11 15.81
CA ASP A 114 12.51 -8.21 15.87
C ASP A 114 12.65 -6.85 15.18
N ILE A 115 13.72 -6.63 14.38
CA ILE A 115 13.91 -5.37 13.65
C ILE A 115 14.05 -5.63 12.15
N LEU A 116 13.13 -5.01 11.41
CA LEU A 116 13.08 -5.05 9.96
C LEU A 116 13.70 -3.80 9.34
N GLY A 117 14.38 -4.00 8.23
CA GLY A 117 14.78 -2.97 7.29
C GLY A 117 14.00 -3.11 5.98
N LEU A 118 13.92 -2.00 5.25
CA LEU A 118 13.12 -1.87 4.03
C LEU A 118 13.99 -1.35 2.90
N LEU A 119 13.92 -2.05 1.77
CA LEU A 119 14.73 -1.84 0.57
C LEU A 119 13.85 -1.47 -0.61
N ASP A 120 14.48 -0.94 -1.65
CA ASP A 120 13.85 -0.72 -2.95
C ASP A 120 12.74 0.34 -2.97
N TRP A 121 13.17 1.57 -2.71
CA TRP A 121 12.30 2.74 -2.58
C TRP A 121 11.94 3.42 -3.90
N GLU A 122 12.16 2.79 -5.06
CA GLU A 122 12.01 3.46 -6.36
C GLU A 122 10.58 4.00 -6.61
N TRP A 123 9.57 3.36 -6.01
CA TRP A 123 8.16 3.72 -6.13
C TRP A 123 7.60 4.54 -4.97
N GLY A 124 8.40 4.85 -3.95
CA GLY A 124 7.87 5.40 -2.71
C GLY A 124 7.19 6.78 -2.90
N GLU A 125 6.21 7.04 -2.04
CA GLU A 125 5.44 8.28 -1.99
C GLU A 125 5.80 9.06 -0.72
N PRO A 126 6.43 10.24 -0.82
CA PRO A 126 6.80 11.03 0.35
C PRO A 126 5.61 11.53 1.18
N SER A 127 4.40 11.62 0.61
CA SER A 127 3.20 12.04 1.34
C SER A 127 2.00 11.24 0.87
N GLY A 128 1.86 10.03 1.40
CA GLY A 128 0.77 9.13 1.07
C GLY A 128 -0.17 8.86 2.23
N LEU A 129 -1.07 7.91 1.97
CA LEU A 129 -2.12 7.46 2.87
C LEU A 129 -1.60 6.37 3.83
N PRO A 130 -2.16 6.29 5.04
CA PRO A 130 -1.95 5.12 5.87
C PRO A 130 -2.54 3.88 5.19
N TRP A 131 -2.30 2.70 5.76
CA TRP A 131 -2.94 1.45 5.32
C TRP A 131 -2.46 0.88 3.97
N GLN A 132 -1.89 1.70 3.07
CA GLN A 132 -1.53 1.29 1.72
C GLN A 132 -0.46 0.20 1.67
N ASP A 133 0.62 0.33 2.44
CA ASP A 133 1.68 -0.67 2.49
C ASP A 133 1.25 -1.95 3.23
N ALA A 134 0.33 -1.83 4.19
CA ALA A 134 -0.32 -3.00 4.78
C ALA A 134 -1.17 -3.73 3.73
N CYS A 135 -1.98 -3.02 2.94
CA CYS A 135 -2.68 -3.63 1.81
C CYS A 135 -1.70 -4.31 0.85
N ARG A 136 -0.62 -3.63 0.44
CA ARG A 136 0.42 -4.19 -0.43
C ARG A 136 0.93 -5.52 0.09
N HIS A 137 1.31 -5.60 1.37
CA HIS A 137 1.79 -6.84 1.97
C HIS A 137 0.81 -8.01 1.79
N PHE A 138 -0.46 -7.82 2.19
CA PHE A 138 -1.43 -8.90 2.21
C PHE A 138 -1.90 -9.30 0.81
N TYR A 139 -2.13 -8.33 -0.09
CA TYR A 139 -2.56 -8.62 -1.46
C TYR A 139 -1.43 -9.25 -2.28
N VAL A 140 -0.18 -8.81 -2.11
CA VAL A 140 0.98 -9.45 -2.74
C VAL A 140 1.16 -10.88 -2.23
N ASP A 141 1.05 -11.11 -0.92
CA ASP A 141 1.17 -12.45 -0.35
C ASP A 141 0.09 -13.38 -0.90
N ASP A 142 -1.16 -12.91 -0.97
CA ASP A 142 -2.28 -13.70 -1.47
C ASP A 142 -2.11 -14.08 -2.96
N VAL A 143 -1.79 -13.11 -3.83
CA VAL A 143 -1.73 -13.38 -5.27
C VAL A 143 -0.49 -14.18 -5.71
N HIS A 144 0.65 -14.01 -5.02
CA HIS A 144 1.90 -14.71 -5.37
C HIS A 144 2.01 -16.09 -4.73
N PHE A 145 1.35 -16.31 -3.59
CA PHE A 145 1.47 -17.57 -2.85
C PHE A 145 0.16 -18.34 -2.68
N GLY A 146 -0.83 -18.05 -3.53
CA GLY A 146 -2.07 -18.82 -3.61
C GLY A 146 -2.93 -18.73 -2.36
N GLY A 147 -3.11 -17.51 -1.85
CA GLY A 147 -3.99 -17.24 -0.71
C GLY A 147 -5.47 -17.46 -1.04
N SER A 148 -6.33 -17.21 -0.05
CA SER A 148 -7.76 -17.49 -0.13
C SER A 148 -8.55 -16.49 -1.00
N GLY A 149 -7.93 -15.38 -1.39
CA GLY A 149 -8.61 -14.26 -2.04
C GLY A 149 -9.51 -13.45 -1.10
N GLN A 150 -9.51 -13.73 0.21
CA GLN A 150 -10.33 -13.05 1.22
C GLN A 150 -9.53 -11.97 1.97
N VAL A 151 -8.69 -11.23 1.25
CA VAL A 151 -7.73 -10.28 1.85
C VAL A 151 -8.46 -9.20 2.63
N TRP A 152 -9.58 -8.67 2.12
CA TRP A 152 -10.36 -7.65 2.81
C TRP A 152 -10.82 -8.11 4.21
N GLN A 153 -11.33 -9.34 4.33
CA GLN A 153 -11.75 -9.92 5.60
C GLN A 153 -10.56 -10.13 6.54
N ILE A 154 -9.40 -10.55 6.00
CA ILE A 154 -8.18 -10.68 6.78
C ILE A 154 -7.72 -9.32 7.31
N LEU A 155 -7.73 -8.26 6.49
CA LEU A 155 -7.35 -6.91 6.91
C LEU A 155 -8.24 -6.39 8.06
N GLN A 156 -9.53 -6.73 8.06
CA GLN A 156 -10.47 -6.34 9.12
C GLN A 156 -10.33 -7.15 10.42
N THR A 157 -9.86 -8.39 10.34
CA THR A 157 -9.82 -9.31 11.50
C THR A 157 -8.41 -9.51 12.06
N ASN A 158 -7.37 -9.11 11.34
CA ASN A 158 -5.99 -9.23 11.79
C ASN A 158 -5.73 -8.34 13.02
N GLU A 159 -5.42 -8.96 14.16
CA GLU A 159 -5.23 -8.24 15.43
C GLU A 159 -4.12 -7.19 15.40
N ILE A 160 -3.05 -7.43 14.63
CA ILE A 160 -1.92 -6.51 14.49
C ILE A 160 -2.39 -5.26 13.73
N LEU A 161 -3.11 -5.42 12.63
CA LEU A 161 -3.68 -4.29 11.89
C LEU A 161 -4.79 -3.56 12.67
N LEU A 162 -5.57 -4.27 13.48
CA LEU A 162 -6.52 -3.62 14.38
C LEU A 162 -5.83 -2.77 15.44
N ARG A 163 -4.64 -3.16 15.92
CA ARG A 163 -3.80 -2.31 16.78
C ARG A 163 -3.26 -1.12 16.01
N TYR A 164 -2.72 -1.32 14.80
CA TYR A 164 -2.26 -0.24 13.92
C TYR A 164 -3.32 0.83 13.71
N ARG A 165 -4.54 0.40 13.36
CA ARG A 165 -5.69 1.28 13.13
C ARG A 165 -6.01 2.12 14.36
N ARG A 166 -6.02 1.51 15.55
CA ARG A 166 -6.29 2.21 16.82
C ARG A 166 -5.18 3.18 17.18
N GLU A 167 -3.92 2.82 16.93
CA GLU A 167 -2.77 3.65 17.30
C GLU A 167 -2.69 4.95 16.48
N PHE A 168 -3.14 4.93 15.22
CA PHE A 168 -3.17 6.11 14.35
C PHE A 168 -4.57 6.68 14.14
N ASP A 169 -5.52 6.31 15.00
CA ASP A 169 -6.90 6.79 14.97
C ASP A 169 -7.57 6.70 13.58
N ILE A 170 -7.22 5.68 12.78
CA ILE A 170 -7.78 5.49 11.44
C ILE A 170 -9.27 5.13 11.59
N PRO A 171 -10.21 5.97 11.10
CA PRO A 171 -11.63 5.73 11.31
C PRO A 171 -12.07 4.44 10.61
N PRO A 172 -12.89 3.58 11.24
CA PRO A 172 -13.42 2.39 10.58
C PRO A 172 -14.13 2.71 9.26
N ALA A 173 -14.83 3.84 9.20
CA ALA A 173 -15.53 4.32 8.01
C ALA A 173 -14.60 4.70 6.85
N ALA A 174 -13.31 4.99 7.12
CA ALA A 174 -12.33 5.32 6.09
C ALA A 174 -11.67 4.06 5.49
N LEU A 175 -11.70 2.91 6.16
CA LEU A 175 -11.01 1.69 5.70
C LEU A 175 -11.44 1.20 4.33
N PRO A 176 -12.75 1.20 3.96
CA PRO A 176 -13.14 0.80 2.63
C PRO A 176 -12.58 1.74 1.56
N ALA A 177 -12.58 3.05 1.80
CA ALA A 177 -12.04 4.05 0.88
C ALA A 177 -10.52 3.91 0.72
N LEU A 178 -9.79 3.74 1.83
CA LEU A 178 -8.34 3.50 1.84
C LEU A 178 -7.98 2.23 1.06
N THR A 179 -8.71 1.15 1.27
CA THR A 179 -8.47 -0.14 0.61
C THR A 179 -8.86 -0.08 -0.87
N MET A 180 -9.96 0.59 -1.20
CA MET A 180 -10.38 0.80 -2.59
C MET A 180 -9.36 1.64 -3.37
N ARG A 181 -8.81 2.70 -2.75
CA ARG A 181 -7.73 3.50 -3.34
C ARG A 181 -6.54 2.62 -3.72
N TYR A 182 -6.10 1.76 -2.79
CA TYR A 182 -5.03 0.81 -3.06
C TYR A 182 -5.38 -0.05 -4.28
N LEU A 183 -6.53 -0.74 -4.25
CA LEU A 183 -6.92 -1.69 -5.29
C LEU A 183 -7.06 -1.06 -6.68
N LEU A 184 -7.66 0.13 -6.77
CA LEU A 184 -7.80 0.86 -8.03
C LEU A 184 -6.45 1.32 -8.57
N ARG A 185 -5.54 1.75 -7.70
CA ARG A 185 -4.16 2.10 -8.08
C ARG A 185 -3.42 0.87 -8.61
N GLU A 186 -3.51 -0.27 -7.92
CA GLU A 186 -2.87 -1.51 -8.37
C GLU A 186 -3.48 -1.98 -9.70
N LEU A 187 -4.80 -1.89 -9.88
CA LEU A 187 -5.45 -2.21 -11.15
C LEU A 187 -4.84 -1.42 -12.32
N LEU A 188 -4.73 -0.09 -12.14
CA LEU A 188 -4.16 0.80 -13.14
C LEU A 188 -2.68 0.46 -13.40
N MET A 189 -1.87 0.39 -12.34
CA MET A 189 -0.44 0.14 -12.41
C MET A 189 -0.11 -1.19 -13.08
N GLU A 190 -0.78 -2.27 -12.68
CA GLU A 190 -0.51 -3.62 -13.21
C GLU A 190 -0.97 -3.76 -14.67
N TRP A 191 -2.04 -3.09 -15.06
CA TRP A 191 -2.45 -3.09 -16.46
C TRP A 191 -1.49 -2.31 -17.35
N ASP A 192 -1.10 -1.10 -16.95
CA ASP A 192 -0.16 -0.27 -17.69
C ASP A 192 1.23 -0.95 -17.76
N GLY A 193 1.56 -1.76 -16.74
CA GLY A 193 2.72 -2.65 -16.71
C GLY A 193 2.56 -3.97 -17.49
N ALA A 194 1.47 -4.14 -18.26
CA ALA A 194 1.14 -5.33 -19.04
C ALA A 194 1.02 -6.64 -18.22
N ASN A 195 0.67 -6.54 -16.94
CA ASN A 195 0.48 -7.65 -16.02
C ASN A 195 -1.01 -7.97 -15.82
N GLU A 196 -1.63 -8.53 -16.87
CA GLU A 196 -3.07 -8.82 -16.90
C GLU A 196 -3.55 -9.70 -15.74
N ARG A 197 -2.70 -10.62 -15.27
CA ARG A 197 -3.02 -11.50 -14.14
C ARG A 197 -3.23 -10.70 -12.86
N LEU A 198 -2.30 -9.80 -12.53
CA LEU A 198 -2.41 -9.00 -11.31
C LEU A 198 -3.50 -7.93 -11.43
N ALA A 199 -3.66 -7.33 -12.62
CA ALA A 199 -4.77 -6.42 -12.88
C ALA A 199 -6.14 -7.11 -12.67
N ARG A 200 -6.33 -8.32 -13.21
CA ARG A 200 -7.56 -9.10 -13.00
C ARG A 200 -7.76 -9.48 -11.54
N TYR A 201 -6.69 -9.82 -10.83
CA TYR A 201 -6.75 -10.10 -9.40
C TYR A 201 -7.22 -8.86 -8.63
N ALA A 202 -6.64 -7.68 -8.87
CA ALA A 202 -7.06 -6.43 -8.25
C ALA A 202 -8.54 -6.12 -8.56
N PHE A 203 -8.97 -6.29 -9.81
CA PHE A 203 -10.38 -6.10 -10.20
C PHE A 203 -11.34 -7.02 -9.44
N ASN A 204 -11.01 -8.29 -9.26
CA ASN A 204 -11.83 -9.22 -8.48
C ASN A 204 -11.93 -8.79 -7.01
N GLN A 205 -10.84 -8.26 -6.44
CA GLN A 205 -10.82 -7.74 -5.07
C GLN A 205 -11.66 -6.46 -4.92
N ILE A 206 -11.69 -5.60 -5.95
CA ILE A 206 -12.60 -4.44 -6.01
C ILE A 206 -14.06 -4.90 -5.93
N GLN A 207 -14.44 -5.90 -6.73
CA GLN A 207 -15.79 -6.46 -6.72
C GLN A 207 -16.17 -7.03 -5.35
N ALA A 208 -15.26 -7.79 -4.72
CA ALA A 208 -15.47 -8.34 -3.37
C ALA A 208 -15.68 -7.24 -2.32
N LEU A 209 -14.85 -6.19 -2.32
CA LEU A 209 -14.98 -5.07 -1.39
C LEU A 209 -16.30 -4.31 -1.59
N ILE A 210 -16.72 -4.07 -2.83
CA ILE A 210 -18.00 -3.44 -3.15
C ILE A 210 -19.18 -4.29 -2.66
N ALA A 211 -19.13 -5.61 -2.86
CA ALA A 211 -20.19 -6.51 -2.44
C ALA A 211 -20.33 -6.57 -0.91
N ASP A 212 -19.20 -6.61 -0.20
CA ASP A 212 -19.17 -6.63 1.27
C ASP A 212 -19.73 -5.33 1.87
N THR A 213 -19.28 -4.17 1.37
CA THR A 213 -19.72 -2.87 1.86
C THR A 213 -21.20 -2.58 1.58
N ALA A 214 -21.75 -3.13 0.49
CA ALA A 214 -23.18 -3.04 0.21
C ALA A 214 -24.03 -3.83 1.22
N ARG A 215 -23.56 -5.01 1.68
CA ARG A 215 -24.28 -5.83 2.66
C ARG A 215 -24.37 -5.19 4.04
N VAL A 216 -23.36 -4.41 4.43
CA VAL A 216 -23.34 -3.71 5.74
C VAL A 216 -24.29 -2.50 5.76
N ARG A 217 -24.67 -1.97 4.59
CA ARG A 217 -25.56 -0.78 4.47
C ARG A 217 -27.03 -1.11 4.27
N GLY A 218 -27.38 -2.36 3.95
CA GLY A 218 -28.76 -2.83 3.76
C GLY A 218 -29.27 -3.58 4.98
#